data_AF-A0AAD9ZW24-F1
#
_entry.id   AF-A0AAD9ZW24-F1
#
_cell.length_a   1.000
_cell.length_b   1.000
_cell.length_c   1.000
_cell.angle_alpha   90.00
_cell.angle_beta   90.00
_cell.angle_gamma   90.00
#
_symmetry.space_group_name_H-M   'P 1'
#
loop_
_entity.id
_entity.type
_entity.pdbx_description
1 polymer ?
#
loop_
_entity_poly.entity_id
_entity_poly.type
_entity_poly.pdbx_seq_one_letter_code
_entity_poly.pdbx_strand_id
1 'polypeptide(L)'
;MDSRCCLFVAVDGFLVEETLSLVNEVKNFKRGKVKRFTYTSVGTLGKYSDETDVNRVLVTDCKLTGTTNGARIKTWLASPSLKASSITYQNIVMDMVKNPIIIDQEYGAQKPELSNVALTDIHFKNITGSSMTDTVVNFVCTKNFPCCVELADIDLVYKGGEKNPPKQECVNAKVTFAGKQNPAACRC
;
A
#
# COMPACT_ATOMS: atom_id res chain seq x y z
N MET A 1 -14.81 13.33 11.47
CA MET A 1 -13.54 13.46 10.73
C MET A 1 -13.82 13.10 9.27
N ASP A 2 -13.70 14.08 8.38
CA ASP A 2 -14.15 14.01 6.98
C ASP A 2 -13.08 13.34 6.09
N SER A 3 -12.91 12.03 6.25
CA SER A 3 -12.15 11.21 5.32
C SER A 3 -13.04 10.92 4.11
N ARG A 4 -12.78 11.59 2.98
CA ARG A 4 -13.54 11.35 1.74
C ARG A 4 -13.12 9.99 1.16
N CYS A 5 -14.13 9.22 0.77
CA CYS A 5 -13.95 7.84 0.33
C CYS A 5 -13.02 7.72 -0.89
N CYS A 6 -12.14 6.74 -0.83
CA CYS A 6 -11.27 6.35 -1.91
C CYS A 6 -12.04 5.67 -3.03
N LEU A 7 -11.75 6.05 -4.27
CA LEU A 7 -12.20 5.32 -5.45
C LEU A 7 -11.36 4.05 -5.59
N PHE A 8 -12.02 2.90 -5.50
CA PHE A 8 -11.41 1.59 -5.77
C PHE A 8 -11.94 1.02 -7.08
N VAL A 9 -11.02 0.60 -7.94
CA VAL A 9 -11.30 -0.15 -9.16
C VAL A 9 -10.41 -1.39 -9.16
N ALA A 10 -11.00 -2.58 -9.06
CA ALA A 10 -10.33 -3.86 -9.24
C ALA A 10 -10.92 -4.59 -10.46
N VAL A 11 -10.07 -5.22 -11.26
CA VAL A 11 -10.49 -5.99 -12.45
C VAL A 11 -9.92 -7.39 -12.27
N ASP A 12 -10.82 -8.36 -12.01
CA ASP A 12 -10.58 -9.79 -11.81
C ASP A 12 -10.27 -10.22 -10.35
N GLY A 13 -11.15 -11.08 -9.79
CA GLY A 13 -10.90 -11.96 -8.62
C GLY A 13 -10.77 -11.30 -7.24
N PHE A 14 -11.57 -11.72 -6.26
CA PHE A 14 -11.71 -11.13 -4.92
C PHE A 14 -10.53 -11.31 -3.98
N LEU A 15 -10.11 -10.25 -3.26
CA LEU A 15 -9.51 -10.32 -1.91
C LEU A 15 -9.68 -9.01 -1.13
N VAL A 16 -10.35 -9.03 0.05
CA VAL A 16 -10.18 -8.00 1.11
C VAL A 16 -10.48 -8.55 2.53
N GLU A 17 -9.47 -8.55 3.40
CA GLU A 17 -9.59 -8.61 4.88
C GLU A 17 -8.43 -7.76 5.48
N GLU A 18 -8.65 -6.70 6.25
CA GLU A 18 -9.20 -6.69 7.61
C GLU A 18 -9.72 -5.28 7.96
N THR A 19 -11.01 -5.23 8.30
CA THR A 19 -11.70 -4.43 9.35
C THR A 19 -13.15 -4.20 8.90
N LEU A 20 -13.99 -5.18 9.22
CA LEU A 20 -15.45 -5.15 9.42
C LEU A 20 -16.43 -4.45 8.43
N SER A 21 -16.04 -3.95 7.25
CA SER A 21 -17.04 -3.56 6.22
C SER A 21 -16.73 -3.96 4.77
N LEU A 22 -15.49 -4.32 4.47
CA LEU A 22 -15.06 -4.63 3.10
C LEU A 22 -15.28 -6.08 2.67
N VAL A 23 -15.44 -7.01 3.63
CA VAL A 23 -15.36 -8.46 3.42
C VAL A 23 -16.49 -9.00 2.53
N ASN A 24 -17.72 -8.47 2.64
CA ASN A 24 -18.86 -8.93 1.84
C ASN A 24 -19.10 -8.09 0.58
N GLU A 25 -18.61 -6.86 0.58
CA GLU A 25 -18.86 -5.89 -0.47
C GLU A 25 -17.87 -5.94 -1.60
N VAL A 26 -16.60 -6.28 -1.29
CA VAL A 26 -15.63 -6.55 -2.34
C VAL A 26 -16.02 -7.83 -3.02
N LYS A 27 -16.22 -9.00 -2.36
CA LYS A 27 -17.38 -9.94 -2.58
C LYS A 27 -18.05 -10.09 -3.97
N ASN A 28 -18.59 -8.98 -4.46
CA ASN A 28 -19.48 -8.87 -5.61
C ASN A 28 -19.01 -7.78 -6.61
N PHE A 29 -17.75 -7.36 -6.54
CA PHE A 29 -17.15 -6.35 -7.40
C PHE A 29 -16.89 -6.94 -8.78
N LYS A 30 -17.87 -6.77 -9.67
CA LYS A 30 -17.76 -7.10 -11.09
C LYS A 30 -17.00 -5.99 -11.83
N ARG A 31 -16.29 -6.36 -12.90
CA ARG A 31 -15.59 -5.47 -13.84
C ARG A 31 -16.39 -4.18 -14.14
N GLY A 32 -15.74 -3.03 -14.00
CA GLY A 32 -16.31 -1.72 -14.34
C GLY A 32 -17.20 -1.08 -13.26
N LYS A 33 -17.35 -1.69 -12.09
CA LYS A 33 -18.00 -1.03 -10.95
C LYS A 33 -17.03 -0.05 -10.28
N VAL A 34 -17.58 1.00 -9.69
CA VAL A 34 -16.87 2.01 -8.89
C VAL A 34 -17.42 1.89 -7.48
N LYS A 35 -16.55 1.68 -6.48
CA LYS A 35 -16.95 1.71 -5.07
C LYS A 35 -16.04 2.62 -4.27
N ARG A 36 -16.63 3.17 -3.21
CA ARG A 36 -16.05 4.13 -2.29
C ARG A 36 -15.76 3.44 -0.97
N PHE A 37 -14.50 3.39 -0.56
CA PHE A 37 -14.11 2.76 0.70
C PHE A 37 -13.30 3.71 1.58
N THR A 38 -13.34 3.47 2.90
CA THR A 38 -12.64 4.27 3.92
C THR A 38 -11.20 3.81 4.15
N TYR A 39 -10.85 2.61 3.70
CA TYR A 39 -9.54 2.00 3.93
C TYR A 39 -8.74 1.93 2.63
N THR A 40 -7.43 2.14 2.70
CA THR A 40 -6.49 2.20 1.56
C THR A 40 -5.50 1.04 1.53
N SER A 41 -5.88 -0.12 2.07
CA SER A 41 -5.02 -1.30 2.12
C SER A 41 -5.40 -2.33 1.05
N VAL A 42 -4.43 -2.81 0.27
CA VAL A 42 -4.52 -4.05 -0.51
C VAL A 42 -3.97 -5.20 0.34
N GLY A 43 -4.71 -6.29 0.40
CA GLY A 43 -4.39 -7.47 1.23
C GLY A 43 -5.22 -7.56 2.51
N THR A 44 -4.95 -8.52 3.41
CA THR A 44 -3.81 -9.44 3.34
C THR A 44 -3.91 -10.36 2.12
N LEU A 45 -2.83 -10.51 1.37
CA LEU A 45 -2.72 -11.46 0.27
C LEU A 45 -1.96 -12.72 0.72
N GLY A 46 -2.41 -13.90 0.33
CA GLY A 46 -1.77 -15.17 0.61
C GLY A 46 -2.03 -15.74 2.00
N LYS A 47 -3.10 -15.32 2.69
CA LYS A 47 -3.47 -15.87 4.00
C LYS A 47 -4.18 -17.21 3.86
N TYR A 48 -4.99 -17.37 2.82
CA TYR A 48 -5.74 -18.58 2.51
C TYR A 48 -5.16 -19.30 1.28
N SER A 49 -5.35 -20.61 1.21
CA SER A 49 -4.80 -21.47 0.15
C SER A 49 -5.56 -21.40 -1.17
N ASP A 50 -6.81 -20.95 -1.14
CA ASP A 50 -7.72 -20.85 -2.29
C ASP A 50 -7.78 -19.44 -2.90
N GLU A 51 -6.90 -18.55 -2.45
CA GLU A 51 -6.75 -17.22 -3.04
C GLU A 51 -6.21 -17.30 -4.46
N THR A 52 -6.57 -16.31 -5.28
CA THR A 52 -6.10 -16.19 -6.66
C THR A 52 -5.28 -14.91 -6.83
N ASP A 53 -4.57 -14.83 -7.95
CA ASP A 53 -3.83 -13.63 -8.34
C ASP A 53 -4.71 -12.37 -8.33
N VAL A 54 -4.11 -11.25 -7.93
CA VAL A 54 -4.74 -9.93 -7.93
C VAL A 54 -4.08 -9.10 -9.02
N ASN A 55 -4.88 -8.46 -9.87
CA ASN A 55 -4.33 -7.52 -10.84
C ASN A 55 -5.20 -6.28 -11.05
N ARG A 56 -4.58 -5.23 -11.61
CA ARG A 56 -5.25 -4.00 -12.04
C ARG A 56 -6.07 -3.34 -10.94
N VAL A 57 -5.40 -3.03 -9.83
CA VAL A 57 -6.02 -2.32 -8.71
C VAL A 57 -5.65 -0.86 -8.80
N LEU A 58 -6.66 0.01 -8.83
CA LEU A 58 -6.49 1.47 -8.73
C LEU A 58 -7.17 1.97 -7.47
N VAL A 59 -6.41 2.67 -6.63
CA VAL A 59 -6.87 3.43 -5.47
C VAL A 59 -6.58 4.89 -5.73
N THR A 60 -7.61 5.70 -5.93
CA THR A 60 -7.42 7.11 -6.37
C THR A 60 -8.33 8.10 -5.66
N ASP A 61 -7.90 9.36 -5.66
CA ASP A 61 -8.67 10.55 -5.25
C ASP A 61 -9.17 10.48 -3.80
N CYS A 62 -8.25 10.07 -2.91
CA CYS A 62 -8.50 9.89 -1.48
C CYS A 62 -8.09 11.11 -0.67
N LYS A 63 -8.83 11.38 0.41
CA LYS A 63 -8.33 12.21 1.52
C LYS A 63 -8.35 11.41 2.82
N LEU A 64 -7.19 11.20 3.41
CA LEU A 64 -7.02 10.43 4.64
C LEU A 64 -6.58 11.36 5.77
N THR A 65 -7.36 11.42 6.85
CA THR A 65 -7.07 12.30 7.98
C THR A 65 -7.07 11.51 9.29
N GLY A 66 -5.99 11.61 10.07
CA GLY A 66 -5.86 10.96 11.38
C GLY A 66 -5.86 9.42 11.33
N THR A 67 -5.63 8.83 10.16
CA THR A 67 -5.67 7.36 10.01
C THR A 67 -4.35 6.73 10.44
N THR A 68 -4.41 5.47 10.88
CA THR A 68 -3.20 4.71 11.21
C THR A 68 -2.34 4.44 9.97
N ASN A 69 -2.95 4.14 8.83
CA ASN A 69 -2.23 3.82 7.60
C ASN A 69 -2.79 4.64 6.43
N GLY A 70 -1.91 4.98 5.50
CA GLY A 70 -2.26 5.51 4.21
C GLY A 70 -2.33 4.39 3.17
N ALA A 71 -1.59 4.53 2.07
CA ALA A 71 -1.50 3.52 1.03
C ALA A 71 -0.71 2.30 1.53
N ARG A 72 -1.35 1.13 1.62
CA ARG A 72 -0.73 -0.07 2.22
C ARG A 72 -0.92 -1.31 1.37
N ILE A 73 0.13 -2.09 1.14
CA ILE A 73 0.06 -3.44 0.59
C ILE A 73 0.59 -4.40 1.66
N LYS A 74 -0.13 -5.48 1.97
CA LYS A 74 0.31 -6.50 2.93
C LYS A 74 0.18 -7.92 2.37
N THR A 75 1.24 -8.73 2.50
CA THR A 75 1.23 -10.15 2.11
C THR A 75 1.59 -11.03 3.30
N TRP A 76 0.94 -12.19 3.42
CA TRP A 76 1.10 -13.09 4.56
C TRP A 76 2.40 -13.89 4.45
N LEU A 77 3.06 -14.12 5.57
CA LEU A 77 4.15 -15.10 5.69
C LEU A 77 3.64 -16.52 5.40
N ALA A 78 4.52 -17.39 4.90
CA ALA A 78 4.17 -18.76 4.50
C ALA A 78 2.98 -18.84 3.52
N SER A 79 2.83 -17.85 2.64
CA SER A 79 1.72 -17.82 1.68
C SER A 79 1.87 -18.90 0.59
N PRO A 80 0.76 -19.30 -0.06
CA PRO A 80 0.84 -19.96 -1.36
C PRO A 80 1.53 -19.04 -2.39
N SER A 81 1.92 -19.64 -3.52
CA SER A 81 2.45 -18.89 -4.66
C SER A 81 1.32 -18.12 -5.33
N LEU A 82 1.39 -16.80 -5.28
CA LEU A 82 0.41 -15.87 -5.85
C LEU A 82 1.13 -14.69 -6.49
N LYS A 83 0.43 -13.98 -7.36
CA LYS A 83 0.91 -12.73 -7.96
C LYS A 83 -0.06 -11.59 -7.67
N ALA A 84 0.49 -10.46 -7.25
CA ALA A 84 -0.21 -9.18 -7.22
C ALA A 84 0.46 -8.23 -8.21
N SER A 85 -0.31 -7.68 -9.16
CA SER A 85 0.25 -6.87 -10.25
C SER A 85 -0.57 -5.67 -10.67
N SER A 86 0.07 -4.66 -11.25
CA SER A 86 -0.59 -3.45 -11.74
C SER A 86 -1.43 -2.78 -10.65
N ILE A 87 -0.82 -2.51 -9.50
CA ILE A 87 -1.45 -1.86 -8.35
C ILE A 87 -0.98 -0.41 -8.31
N THR A 88 -1.92 0.52 -8.41
CA THR A 88 -1.64 1.95 -8.41
C THR A 88 -2.41 2.65 -7.30
N TYR A 89 -1.68 3.39 -6.47
CA TYR A 89 -2.21 4.39 -5.57
C TYR A 89 -1.91 5.76 -6.15
N GLN A 90 -2.92 6.59 -6.40
CA GLN A 90 -2.68 7.92 -6.95
C GLN A 90 -3.59 9.02 -6.41
N ASN A 91 -3.16 10.27 -6.51
CA ASN A 91 -3.94 11.44 -6.10
C ASN A 91 -4.46 11.33 -4.66
N ILE A 92 -3.56 11.02 -3.71
CA ILE A 92 -3.91 10.82 -2.31
C ILE A 92 -3.40 11.99 -1.48
N VAL A 93 -4.30 12.62 -0.72
CA VAL A 93 -3.96 13.68 0.23
C VAL A 93 -4.03 13.13 1.65
N MET A 94 -2.94 13.25 2.40
CA MET A 94 -2.81 12.73 3.77
C MET A 94 -2.70 13.87 4.78
N ASP A 95 -3.38 13.76 5.91
CA ASP A 95 -3.23 14.71 7.02
C ASP A 95 -3.12 13.96 8.34
N MET A 96 -1.96 14.09 8.98
CA MET A 96 -1.64 13.37 10.21
C MET A 96 -1.91 11.87 10.09
N VAL A 97 -1.42 11.25 9.03
CA VAL A 97 -1.47 9.78 8.87
C VAL A 97 -0.27 9.16 9.57
N LYS A 98 -0.47 8.10 10.36
CA LYS A 98 0.64 7.52 11.15
C LYS A 98 1.67 6.81 10.28
N ASN A 99 1.23 5.97 9.33
CA ASN A 99 2.10 5.24 8.40
C ASN A 99 1.65 5.49 6.96
N PRO A 100 2.20 6.51 6.27
CA PRO A 100 1.66 7.00 5.00
C PRO A 100 1.71 5.99 3.85
N ILE A 101 2.89 5.45 3.51
CA ILE A 101 3.07 4.54 2.37
C ILE A 101 3.79 3.28 2.85
N ILE A 102 3.17 2.11 2.65
CA ILE A 102 3.65 0.85 3.23
C ILE A 102 3.54 -0.30 2.23
N ILE A 103 4.61 -1.11 2.15
CA ILE A 103 4.55 -2.49 1.66
C ILE A 103 5.11 -3.37 2.78
N ASP A 104 4.35 -4.37 3.20
CA ASP A 104 4.72 -5.30 4.26
C ASP A 104 4.51 -6.74 3.78
N GLN A 105 5.58 -7.38 3.33
CA GLN A 105 5.58 -8.80 2.94
C GLN A 105 5.98 -9.76 4.07
N GLU A 106 6.13 -9.26 5.30
CA GLU A 106 6.44 -10.04 6.50
C GLU A 106 5.26 -10.07 7.48
N TYR A 107 4.05 -9.75 6.99
CA TYR A 107 2.85 -9.67 7.80
C TYR A 107 2.37 -11.06 8.26
N GLY A 108 1.97 -11.18 9.52
CA GLY A 108 1.30 -12.37 10.05
C GLY A 108 2.01 -13.02 11.24
N ALA A 109 1.66 -14.28 11.51
CA ALA A 109 2.26 -15.04 12.61
C ALA A 109 3.74 -15.32 12.33
N GLN A 110 4.59 -15.23 13.36
CA GLN A 110 6.03 -15.47 13.28
C GLN A 110 6.33 -16.89 12.80
N LYS A 111 6.41 -17.04 11.48
CA LYS A 111 6.73 -18.26 10.76
C LYS A 111 8.09 -18.06 10.09
N PRO A 112 8.92 -19.11 10.01
CA PRO A 112 10.22 -19.02 9.35
C PRO A 112 10.08 -18.86 7.83
N GLU A 113 8.95 -19.26 7.24
CA GLU A 113 8.76 -19.20 5.80
C GLU A 113 8.39 -17.80 5.31
N LEU A 114 9.10 -17.36 4.27
CA LEU A 114 8.86 -16.10 3.60
C LEU A 114 7.52 -16.07 2.85
N SER A 115 7.01 -14.87 2.57
CA SER A 115 5.88 -14.71 1.65
C SER A 115 6.28 -15.11 0.23
N ASN A 116 5.42 -15.89 -0.42
CA ASN A 116 5.53 -16.31 -1.82
C ASN A 116 4.59 -15.53 -2.76
N VAL A 117 4.10 -14.36 -2.31
CA VAL A 117 3.34 -13.44 -3.16
C VAL A 117 4.31 -12.55 -3.93
N ALA A 118 4.33 -12.65 -5.25
CA ALA A 118 5.13 -11.79 -6.12
C ALA A 118 4.41 -10.46 -6.36
N LEU A 119 5.06 -9.35 -5.97
CA LEU A 119 4.58 -7.98 -6.25
C LEU A 119 5.28 -7.41 -7.48
N THR A 120 4.52 -7.03 -8.50
CA THR A 120 5.06 -6.49 -9.76
C THR A 120 4.24 -5.29 -10.23
N ASP A 121 4.86 -4.31 -10.90
CA ASP A 121 4.13 -3.18 -11.49
C ASP A 121 3.33 -2.40 -10.42
N ILE A 122 4.03 -1.94 -9.38
CA ILE A 122 3.48 -1.23 -8.22
C ILE A 122 3.82 0.25 -8.32
N HIS A 123 2.81 1.10 -8.20
CA HIS A 123 2.95 2.54 -8.40
C HIS A 123 2.29 3.34 -7.27
N PHE A 124 3.02 4.33 -6.73
CA PHE A 124 2.48 5.38 -5.87
C PHE A 124 2.74 6.72 -6.54
N LYS A 125 1.68 7.46 -6.87
CA LYS A 125 1.76 8.66 -7.71
C LYS A 125 1.01 9.83 -7.09
N ASN A 126 1.60 11.03 -7.08
CA ASN A 126 0.93 12.24 -6.60
C ASN A 126 0.31 12.06 -5.19
N ILE A 127 1.16 11.71 -4.21
CA ILE A 127 0.77 11.52 -2.81
C ILE A 127 1.36 12.65 -1.99
N THR A 128 0.50 13.44 -1.36
CA THR A 128 0.90 14.68 -0.69
C THR A 128 0.34 14.79 0.73
N GLY A 129 0.97 15.60 1.57
CA GLY A 129 0.43 16.01 2.86
C GLY A 129 1.33 15.67 4.04
N SER A 130 0.78 15.16 5.15
CA SER A 130 1.53 15.04 6.41
C SER A 130 1.40 13.72 7.16
N SER A 131 2.48 13.36 7.86
CA SER A 131 2.65 12.17 8.67
C SER A 131 2.77 12.49 10.17
N MET A 132 2.32 11.56 11.02
CA MET A 132 2.55 11.58 12.47
C MET A 132 3.84 10.87 12.90
N THR A 133 4.49 10.13 12.01
CA THR A 133 5.79 9.47 12.25
C THR A 133 6.81 9.94 11.23
N ASP A 134 8.10 9.85 11.57
CA ASP A 134 9.18 10.28 10.68
C ASP A 134 9.38 9.32 9.51
N THR A 135 9.14 8.01 9.66
CA THR A 135 9.15 7.05 8.55
C THR A 135 7.86 7.17 7.72
N VAL A 136 7.94 7.89 6.60
CA VAL A 136 6.77 8.17 5.74
C VAL A 136 6.60 7.15 4.61
N VAL A 137 7.69 6.49 4.22
CA VAL A 137 7.70 5.36 3.28
C VAL A 137 8.38 4.19 3.97
N ASN A 138 7.72 3.03 4.01
CA ASN A 138 8.30 1.80 4.52
C ASN A 138 7.99 0.63 3.58
N PHE A 139 9.01 0.12 2.89
CA PHE A 139 8.90 -1.03 2.00
C PHE A 139 9.71 -2.19 2.56
N VAL A 140 9.00 -3.22 3.03
CA VAL A 140 9.58 -4.50 3.44
C VAL A 140 9.11 -5.55 2.46
N CYS A 141 9.98 -5.90 1.52
CA CYS A 141 9.72 -6.93 0.52
C CYS A 141 10.47 -8.23 0.84
N THR A 142 9.93 -9.35 0.39
CA THR A 142 10.52 -10.67 0.61
C THR A 142 11.81 -10.85 -0.18
N LYS A 143 12.80 -11.52 0.42
CA LYS A 143 14.08 -11.81 -0.26
C LYS A 143 13.90 -12.70 -1.50
N ASN A 144 12.88 -13.56 -1.50
CA ASN A 144 12.60 -14.46 -2.62
C ASN A 144 12.04 -13.72 -3.84
N PHE A 145 11.30 -12.63 -3.60
CA PHE A 145 10.66 -11.82 -4.63
C PHE A 145 10.86 -10.33 -4.31
N PRO A 146 12.07 -9.78 -4.53
CA PRO A 146 12.31 -8.35 -4.37
C PRO A 146 11.32 -7.56 -5.23
N CYS A 147 10.67 -6.56 -4.64
CA CYS A 147 9.64 -5.79 -5.33
C CYS A 147 10.26 -4.62 -6.11
N CYS A 148 9.68 -4.29 -7.26
CA CYS A 148 10.00 -3.06 -8.00
C CYS A 148 8.84 -2.08 -7.85
N VAL A 149 9.13 -0.88 -7.33
CA VAL A 149 8.11 0.11 -6.97
C VAL A 149 8.44 1.46 -7.59
N GLU A 150 7.46 2.11 -8.22
CA GLU A 150 7.57 3.48 -8.66
C GLU A 150 7.01 4.44 -7.60
N LEU A 151 7.82 5.43 -7.22
CA LEU A 151 7.39 6.60 -6.45
C LEU A 151 7.46 7.82 -7.35
N ALA A 152 6.30 8.39 -7.71
CA ALA A 152 6.22 9.59 -8.53
C ALA A 152 5.49 10.72 -7.79
N ASP A 153 6.06 11.92 -7.75
CA ASP A 153 5.44 13.09 -7.14
C ASP A 153 4.96 12.86 -5.69
N ILE A 154 5.90 12.44 -4.83
CA ILE A 154 5.66 12.21 -3.40
C ILE A 154 6.09 13.46 -2.62
N ASP A 155 5.18 14.00 -1.82
CA ASP A 155 5.42 15.18 -0.97
C ASP A 155 4.79 15.04 0.42
N LEU A 156 5.49 14.35 1.31
CA LEU A 156 5.04 14.05 2.66
C LEU A 156 5.94 14.73 3.69
N VAL A 157 5.33 15.53 4.57
CA VAL A 157 6.01 16.20 5.67
C VAL A 157 5.71 15.52 7.00
N TYR A 158 6.73 15.34 7.83
CA TYR A 158 6.54 14.86 9.21
C TYR A 158 6.13 16.03 10.12
N LYS A 159 5.02 15.88 10.86
CA LYS A 159 4.49 16.91 11.77
C LYS A 159 4.90 16.75 13.25
N GLY A 160 5.68 15.72 13.60
CA GLY A 160 6.05 15.45 14.99
C GLY A 160 7.35 16.10 15.49
N GLY A 161 7.83 17.15 14.80
CA GLY A 161 8.90 18.05 15.28
C GLY A 161 10.08 18.21 14.31
N GLU A 162 10.63 19.43 14.23
CA GLU A 162 11.68 19.86 13.29
C GLU A 162 13.00 19.09 13.39
N LYS A 163 13.21 18.31 14.45
CA LYS A 163 14.49 17.62 14.71
C LYS A 163 14.72 16.37 13.87
N ASN A 164 13.66 15.77 13.32
CA ASN A 164 13.77 14.55 12.51
C ASN A 164 13.19 14.81 11.12
N PRO A 165 14.00 14.82 10.06
CA PRO A 165 13.46 14.88 8.70
C PRO A 165 12.65 13.60 8.40
N PRO A 166 11.64 13.67 7.52
CA PRO A 166 10.94 12.47 7.09
C PRO A 166 11.93 11.49 6.42
N LYS A 167 11.70 10.19 6.61
CA LYS A 167 12.57 9.09 6.18
C LYS A 167 11.83 8.12 5.28
N GLN A 168 12.61 7.44 4.44
CA GLN A 168 12.18 6.30 3.66
C GLN A 168 13.00 5.09 4.07
N GLU A 169 12.34 3.97 4.34
CA GLU A 169 12.97 2.69 4.68
C GLU A 169 12.60 1.66 3.61
N CYS A 170 13.61 0.99 3.05
CA CYS A 170 13.46 0.07 1.94
C CYS A 170 14.30 -1.19 2.18
N VAL A 171 13.67 -2.36 2.17
CA VAL A 171 14.28 -3.68 2.37
C VAL A 171 13.86 -4.60 1.23
N ASN A 172 14.82 -5.10 0.45
CA ASN A 172 14.61 -5.88 -0.78
C ASN A 172 13.65 -5.21 -1.78
N ALA A 173 13.62 -3.88 -1.79
CA ALA A 173 12.78 -3.10 -2.69
C ALA A 173 13.66 -2.27 -3.62
N LYS A 174 13.43 -2.38 -4.94
CA LYS A 174 14.04 -1.52 -5.94
C LYS A 174 13.06 -0.40 -6.27
N VAL A 175 13.41 0.82 -5.90
CA VAL A 175 12.52 1.98 -6.08
C VAL A 175 12.99 2.84 -7.25
N THR A 176 12.08 3.15 -8.16
CA THR A 176 12.29 4.15 -9.22
C THR A 176 11.58 5.43 -8.85
N PHE A 177 12.27 6.56 -8.95
CA PHE A 177 11.74 7.86 -8.58
C PHE A 177 11.44 8.71 -9.80
N ALA A 178 10.32 9.42 -9.79
CA ALA A 178 9.96 10.40 -10.80
C ALA A 178 9.38 11.67 -10.16
N GLY A 179 9.59 12.82 -10.79
CA GLY A 179 9.02 14.09 -10.33
C GLY A 179 9.47 14.50 -8.93
N LYS A 180 8.57 15.14 -8.16
CA LYS A 180 8.89 15.66 -6.82
C LYS A 180 9.11 14.52 -5.82
N GLN A 181 10.15 14.63 -4.98
CA GLN A 181 10.43 13.66 -3.91
C GLN A 181 10.73 14.39 -2.61
N ASN A 182 9.80 14.31 -1.66
CA ASN A 182 9.96 14.75 -0.29
C ASN A 182 9.32 13.70 0.64
N PRO A 183 10.10 13.02 1.49
CA PRO A 183 11.55 13.13 1.69
C PRO A 183 12.38 12.64 0.50
N ALA A 184 13.69 12.88 0.56
CA ALA A 184 14.64 12.33 -0.40
C ALA A 184 14.50 10.81 -0.53
N ALA A 185 14.70 10.33 -1.76
CA ALA A 185 14.66 8.93 -2.15
C ALA A 185 15.47 8.01 -1.21
N CYS A 186 14.95 6.79 -0.95
CA CYS A 186 15.75 5.69 -0.40
C CYS A 186 17.09 5.60 -1.15
N ARG A 187 18.20 5.51 -0.41
CA ARG A 187 19.50 5.15 -1.01
C ARG A 187 19.46 3.64 -1.30
N CYS A 188 19.52 3.28 -2.58
CA CYS A 188 19.80 1.90 -2.99
C CYS A 188 21.23 1.51 -2.64
#